data_AF-A0A2D6MNL3-F1
#
_entry.id   AF-A0A2D6MNL3-F1
#
_cell.length_a   1.000
_cell.length_b   1.000
_cell.length_c   1.000
_cell.angle_alpha   90.00
_cell.angle_beta   90.00
_cell.angle_gamma   90.00
#
_symmetry.space_group_name_H-M   'P 1'
#
loop_
_entity.id
_entity.type
_entity.pdbx_description
1 polymer ?
#
loop_
_entity_poly.entity_id
_entity_poly.type
_entity_poly.pdbx_seq_one_letter_code
_entity_poly.pdbx_strand_id
1 'polypeptide(L)'
;MMSTLMLVLATAATLAVFATTRSGRELSKRIGLRDWVPGAAASDDVAYLLSACGGDRSEVARRIDAERERFPDLTEAEHYRRAIRKVFAEPGP
;
A
#
# COMPACT_ATOMS: atom_id res chain seq x y z
N MET A 1 -39.75 4.95 -2.84
CA MET A 1 -38.55 5.80 -3.01
C MET A 1 -37.71 5.88 -1.74
N MET A 2 -38.23 6.30 -0.58
CA MET A 2 -37.41 6.39 0.66
C MET A 2 -36.83 5.04 1.13
N SER A 3 -37.59 3.95 1.02
CA SER A 3 -37.13 2.62 1.46
C SER A 3 -35.99 2.07 0.59
N THR A 4 -36.04 2.26 -0.72
CA THR A 4 -34.97 1.87 -1.64
C THR A 4 -33.70 2.71 -1.44
N LEU A 5 -33.85 4.02 -1.22
CA LEU A 5 -32.72 4.91 -0.92
C LEU A 5 -32.02 4.52 0.40
N MET A 6 -32.81 4.21 1.44
CA MET A 6 -32.29 3.75 2.73
C MET A 6 -31.58 2.40 2.62
N LEU A 7 -32.10 1.49 1.80
CA LEU A 7 -31.45 0.20 1.54
C LEU A 7 -30.11 0.38 0.82
N VAL A 8 -30.04 1.26 -0.18
CA VAL A 8 -28.80 1.58 -0.91
C VAL A 8 -27.77 2.24 0.02
N LEU A 9 -28.19 3.18 0.86
CA LEU A 9 -27.30 3.82 1.83
C LEU A 9 -26.80 2.84 2.89
N ALA A 10 -27.69 1.99 3.42
CA ALA A 10 -27.32 0.97 4.39
C ALA A 10 -26.32 -0.04 3.80
N THR A 11 -26.57 -0.54 2.60
CA THR A 11 -25.67 -1.48 1.92
C THR A 11 -24.31 -0.84 1.59
N ALA A 12 -24.30 0.41 1.11
CA ALA A 12 -23.05 1.15 0.88
C ALA A 12 -22.26 1.38 2.17
N ALA A 13 -22.93 1.74 3.27
CA ALA A 13 -22.28 1.91 4.57
C ALA A 13 -21.73 0.60 5.12
N THR A 14 -22.48 -0.51 5.00
CA THR A 14 -22.01 -1.83 5.40
C THR A 14 -20.80 -2.26 4.57
N LEU A 15 -20.80 -2.03 3.26
CA LEU A 15 -19.65 -2.31 2.39
C LEU A 15 -18.44 -1.45 2.75
N ALA A 16 -18.64 -0.17 3.08
CA ALA A 16 -17.56 0.72 3.51
C ALA A 16 -16.92 0.24 4.83
N VAL A 17 -17.72 -0.16 5.82
CA VAL A 17 -17.23 -0.73 7.09
C VAL A 17 -16.58 -2.10 6.87
N PHE A 18 -17.10 -2.90 5.94
CA PHE A 18 -16.51 -4.18 5.60
C PHE A 18 -15.14 -4.01 4.93
N ALA A 19 -15.00 -3.01 4.04
CA ALA A 19 -13.72 -2.70 3.40
C ALA A 19 -12.63 -2.26 4.40
N THR A 20 -13.00 -1.68 5.54
CA THR A 20 -12.04 -1.30 6.59
C THR A 20 -11.65 -2.46 7.52
N THR A 21 -12.37 -3.57 7.53
CA THR A 21 -12.04 -4.74 8.37
C THR A 21 -10.93 -5.61 7.75
N ARG A 22 -10.23 -6.40 8.57
CA ARG A 22 -9.08 -7.25 8.13
C ARG A 22 -9.47 -8.21 7.00
N SER A 23 -10.68 -8.77 7.06
CA SER A 23 -11.24 -9.67 6.04
C SER A 23 -11.62 -8.96 4.74
N GLY A 24 -12.19 -7.75 4.81
CA GLY A 24 -12.46 -6.96 3.61
C GLY A 24 -11.17 -6.48 2.93
N ARG A 25 -10.13 -6.19 3.71
CA ARG A 25 -8.80 -5.88 3.17
C ARG A 25 -8.18 -7.03 2.39
N GLU A 26 -8.31 -8.27 2.87
CA GLU A 26 -7.87 -9.46 2.12
C GLU A 26 -8.69 -9.70 0.86
N LEU A 27 -10.01 -9.51 0.93
CA LEU A 27 -10.88 -9.66 -0.23
C LEU A 27 -10.58 -8.60 -1.31
N SER A 28 -10.35 -7.35 -0.92
CA SER A 28 -9.97 -6.25 -1.83
C SER A 28 -8.60 -6.47 -2.48
N LYS A 29 -7.63 -7.08 -1.76
CA LYS A 29 -6.37 -7.53 -2.36
C LYS A 29 -6.59 -8.61 -3.40
N ARG A 30 -7.52 -9.54 -3.15
CA ARG A 30 -7.85 -10.67 -4.06
C ARG A 30 -8.55 -10.23 -5.33
N ILE A 31 -9.33 -9.14 -5.27
CA ILE A 31 -10.09 -8.60 -6.40
C ILE A 31 -9.27 -7.53 -7.18
N GLY A 32 -8.05 -7.20 -6.75
CA GLY A 32 -7.19 -6.23 -7.44
C GLY A 32 -7.53 -4.76 -7.18
N LEU A 33 -8.36 -4.46 -6.17
CA LEU A 33 -8.72 -3.08 -5.80
C LEU A 33 -7.59 -2.32 -5.07
N ARG A 34 -6.41 -2.94 -4.87
CA ARG A 34 -5.31 -2.36 -4.10
C ARG A 34 -4.64 -1.16 -4.78
N ASP A 35 -4.80 -1.00 -6.09
CA ASP A 35 -4.28 0.16 -6.83
C ASP A 35 -5.07 1.46 -6.55
N TRP A 36 -6.16 1.38 -5.78
CA TRP A 36 -7.06 2.50 -5.47
C TRP A 36 -7.04 2.93 -4.00
N VAL A 37 -5.93 2.71 -3.28
CA VAL A 37 -5.69 3.34 -1.97
C VAL A 37 -4.71 4.50 -2.19
N PRO A 38 -5.17 5.76 -2.05
CA PRO A 38 -4.29 6.92 -2.17
C PRO A 38 -3.07 6.76 -1.25
N GLY A 39 -1.88 6.74 -1.84
CA GLY A 39 -0.63 6.65 -1.11
C GLY A 39 -0.11 5.24 -0.80
N ALA A 40 -0.78 4.16 -1.21
CA ALA A 40 -0.23 2.81 -1.11
C ALA A 40 0.84 2.54 -2.19
N ALA A 41 1.89 1.80 -1.83
CA ALA A 41 2.92 1.43 -2.81
C ALA A 41 2.38 0.44 -3.86
N ALA A 42 2.70 0.75 -5.12
CA ALA A 42 2.37 -0.11 -6.26
C ALA A 42 3.06 -1.48 -6.11
N SER A 43 2.43 -2.54 -6.63
CA SER A 43 3.02 -3.89 -6.62
C SER A 43 4.41 -3.92 -7.24
N ASP A 44 4.63 -3.14 -8.30
CA ASP A 44 5.89 -3.08 -9.02
C ASP A 44 7.00 -2.41 -8.21
N ASP A 45 6.67 -1.32 -7.49
CA ASP A 45 7.62 -0.65 -6.58
C ASP A 45 8.05 -1.61 -5.45
N VAL A 46 7.10 -2.37 -4.90
CA VAL A 46 7.37 -3.37 -3.86
C VAL A 46 8.22 -4.52 -4.41
N ALA A 47 7.87 -5.05 -5.58
CA ALA A 47 8.57 -6.16 -6.22
C ALA A 47 10.00 -5.77 -6.60
N TYR A 48 10.18 -4.57 -7.15
CA TYR A 48 11.50 -4.04 -7.51
C TYR A 48 12.39 -3.90 -6.27
N LEU A 49 11.89 -3.24 -5.22
CA LEU A 49 12.68 -3.03 -4.01
C LEU A 49 13.05 -4.36 -3.33
N LEU A 50 12.14 -5.32 -3.33
CA LEU A 50 12.41 -6.68 -2.84
C LEU A 50 13.50 -7.36 -3.68
N SER A 51 13.45 -7.25 -5.00
CA SER A 51 14.49 -7.77 -5.89
C SER A 51 15.84 -7.11 -5.63
N ALA A 52 15.88 -5.79 -5.46
CA ALA A 52 17.09 -5.05 -5.15
C ALA A 52 17.70 -5.45 -3.79
N CYS A 53 16.85 -5.80 -2.82
CA CYS A 53 17.26 -6.33 -1.53
C CYS A 53 17.54 -7.85 -1.54
N GLY A 54 17.72 -8.47 -2.71
CA GLY A 54 18.03 -9.90 -2.81
C GLY A 54 16.91 -10.83 -2.31
N GLY A 55 15.67 -10.36 -2.25
CA GLY A 55 14.54 -11.08 -1.68
C GLY A 55 14.41 -10.97 -0.16
N ASP A 56 15.29 -10.23 0.52
CA ASP A 56 15.22 -10.04 1.97
C ASP A 56 14.17 -8.98 2.34
N ARG A 57 13.04 -9.46 2.86
CA ARG A 57 11.94 -8.61 3.34
C ARG A 57 12.33 -7.77 4.56
N SER A 58 13.27 -8.22 5.38
CA SER A 58 13.73 -7.51 6.57
C SER A 58 14.55 -6.29 6.18
N GLU A 59 15.40 -6.44 5.16
CA GLU A 59 16.17 -5.33 4.59
C GLU A 59 15.25 -4.30 3.91
N VAL A 60 14.24 -4.75 3.17
CA VAL A 60 13.21 -3.85 2.62
C VAL A 60 12.53 -3.07 3.73
N ALA A 61 12.09 -3.74 4.79
CA ALA A 61 11.43 -3.09 5.94
C ALA A 61 12.36 -2.05 6.59
N ARG A 62 13.63 -2.42 6.85
CA ARG A 62 14.63 -1.51 7.41
C ARG A 62 14.81 -0.25 6.55
N ARG A 63 14.90 -0.40 5.23
CA ARG A 63 15.03 0.75 4.31
C ARG A 63 13.79 1.64 4.30
N ILE A 64 12.59 1.04 4.32
CA ILE A 64 11.34 1.79 4.37
C ILE A 64 11.19 2.51 5.71
N ASP A 65 11.51 1.87 6.83
CA ASP A 65 11.43 2.47 8.16
C ASP A 65 12.42 3.64 8.30
N ALA A 66 13.62 3.54 7.73
CA ALA A 66 14.55 4.67 7.67
C ALA A 66 14.00 5.86 6.87
N GLU A 67 13.25 5.64 5.79
CA GLU A 67 12.57 6.72 5.07
C GLU A 67 11.37 7.28 5.84
N ARG A 68 10.64 6.44 6.58
CA ARG A 68 9.51 6.84 7.43
C ARG A 68 9.95 7.70 8.60
N GLU A 69 11.03 7.34 9.27
CA GLU A 69 11.60 8.14 10.36
C GLU A 69 12.08 9.50 9.85
N ARG A 70 12.66 9.54 8.65
CA ARG A 70 13.19 10.78 8.07
C ARG A 70 12.13 11.68 7.46
N PHE A 71 11.03 11.12 6.95
CA PHE A 71 9.97 11.85 6.26
C PHE A 71 8.58 11.35 6.66
N PRO A 72 8.16 11.53 7.93
CA PRO A 72 6.97 10.88 8.48
C PRO A 72 5.66 11.29 7.78
N ASP A 73 5.64 12.43 7.10
CA ASP A 73 4.45 12.96 6.42
C ASP A 73 4.25 12.38 5.01
N LEU A 74 5.17 11.56 4.52
CA LEU A 74 5.06 10.95 3.20
C LEU A 74 4.15 9.73 3.19
N THR A 75 3.60 9.45 2.02
CA THR A 75 2.82 8.25 1.77
C THR A 75 3.71 7.02 1.64
N GLU A 76 3.13 5.83 1.80
CA GLU A 76 3.84 4.56 1.60
C GLU A 76 4.47 4.48 0.20
N ALA A 77 3.75 4.86 -0.85
CA ALA A 77 4.26 4.91 -2.21
C ALA A 77 5.50 5.79 -2.35
N GLU A 78 5.49 6.96 -1.71
CA GLU A 78 6.62 7.88 -1.74
C GLU A 78 7.83 7.33 -0.98
N HIS A 79 7.62 6.67 0.16
CA HIS A 79 8.68 5.97 0.87
C HIS A 79 9.33 4.89 0.02
N TYR A 80 8.54 4.07 -0.67
CA TYR A 80 9.05 3.06 -1.60
C TYR A 80 9.86 3.70 -2.74
N ARG A 81 9.32 4.71 -3.43
CA ARG A 81 10.05 5.40 -4.51
C ARG A 81 11.32 6.08 -4.04
N ARG A 82 11.36 6.62 -2.81
CA ARG A 82 12.58 7.17 -2.22
C ARG A 82 13.62 6.08 -1.94
N ALA A 83 13.21 4.97 -1.33
CA ALA A 83 14.10 3.83 -1.09
C ALA A 83 14.67 3.27 -2.40
N ILE A 84 13.84 3.14 -3.44
CA ILE A 84 14.26 2.73 -4.79
C ILE A 84 15.27 3.70 -5.39
N ARG A 85 15.04 5.02 -5.31
CA ARG A 85 16.02 6.01 -5.79
C ARG A 85 17.37 5.91 -5.10
N LYS A 86 17.41 5.51 -3.84
CA LYS A 86 18.67 5.27 -3.12
C LYS A 86 19.37 4.01 -3.61
N VAL A 87 18.66 2.93 -3.92
CA VAL A 87 19.24 1.74 -4.56
C VAL A 87 19.99 2.14 -5.83
N PHE A 88 19.39 2.98 -6.68
CA PHE A 88 20.04 3.46 -7.90
C PHE A 88 21.27 4.36 -7.67
N ALA A 89 21.37 5.00 -6.49
CA ALA A 89 22.49 5.86 -6.12
C ALA A 89 23.61 5.12 -5.38
N GLU A 90 23.36 3.90 -4.92
CA GLU A 90 24.39 3.02 -4.39
C GLU A 90 25.27 2.56 -5.57
N PRO A 91 26.60 2.67 -5.49
CA PRO A 91 27.46 2.11 -6.51
C PRO A 91 27.17 0.61 -6.59
N GLY A 92 26.81 0.15 -7.80
CA GLY A 92 26.59 -1.27 -8.04
C GLY A 92 27.83 -2.10 -7.67
N PRO A 93 27.65 -3.41 -7.42
CA PRO A 93 28.77 -4.31 -7.13
C PRO A 93 29.87 -4.25 -8.20
#